data_AF-A0A9X8WRV4-F1
#
_entry.id   AF-A0A9X8WRV4-F1
#
_cell.length_a   1.000
_cell.length_b   1.000
_cell.length_c   1.000
_cell.angle_alpha   90.00
_cell.angle_beta   90.00
_cell.angle_gamma   90.00
#
_symmetry.space_group_name_H-M   'P 1'
#
loop_
_entity.id
_entity.type
_entity.pdbx_description
1 polymer ?
#
loop_
_entity_poly.entity_id
_entity_poly.type
_entity_poly.pdbx_seq_one_letter_code
_entity_poly.pdbx_strand_id
1 'polypeptide(L)'
;MENFKKDFVKSMGIIKSSEIFQGNILEKNEQRLEMIEYTKRDINLLTKIKHLFENINECNLQDAQYIIENELFYERVSIHTINKYINKFGDINDFKYAYRLKAKNGFRRTMDYLVRKKH
;
A
#
# COMPACT_ATOMS: atom_id res chain seq x y z
N MET A 1 21.55 -0.88 -16.95
CA MET A 1 20.42 -0.32 -16.16
C MET A 1 19.33 -1.37 -15.87
N GLU A 2 19.27 -2.50 -16.60
CA GLU A 2 18.31 -3.60 -16.36
C GLU A 2 18.60 -4.45 -15.10
N ASN A 3 19.87 -4.69 -14.77
CA ASN A 3 20.22 -5.59 -13.65
C ASN A 3 19.75 -5.05 -12.28
N PHE A 4 19.74 -3.74 -12.08
CA PHE A 4 19.29 -3.13 -10.83
C PHE A 4 17.78 -3.31 -10.57
N LYS A 5 16.98 -3.35 -11.65
CA LYS A 5 15.53 -3.62 -11.54
C LYS A 5 15.28 -5.09 -11.16
N LYS A 6 15.99 -6.03 -11.79
CA LYS A 6 15.89 -7.47 -11.47
C LYS A 6 16.26 -7.78 -10.03
N ASP A 7 17.33 -7.20 -9.51
CA ASP A 7 17.77 -7.47 -8.13
C ASP A 7 16.86 -6.81 -7.07
N PHE A 8 16.32 -5.62 -7.37
CA PHE A 8 15.37 -4.94 -6.47
C PHE A 8 14.07 -5.74 -6.31
N VAL A 9 13.52 -6.25 -7.42
CA VAL A 9 12.30 -7.07 -7.45
C VAL A 9 12.52 -8.41 -6.76
N LYS A 10 13.70 -9.02 -6.90
CA LYS A 10 14.04 -10.31 -6.30
C LYS A 10 14.09 -10.30 -4.77
N SER A 11 14.35 -9.15 -4.14
CA SER A 11 14.38 -9.02 -2.66
C SER A 11 13.00 -8.86 -2.03
N MET A 12 11.99 -8.50 -2.82
CA MET A 12 10.63 -8.33 -2.34
C MET A 12 9.85 -9.62 -2.57
N GLY A 13 9.38 -10.21 -1.47
CA GLY A 13 8.48 -11.37 -1.54
C GLY A 13 7.31 -11.13 -2.49
N ILE A 14 6.85 -12.19 -3.14
CA ILE A 14 5.74 -12.13 -4.09
C ILE A 14 4.48 -11.70 -3.33
N ILE A 15 3.94 -10.53 -3.70
CA ILE A 15 2.71 -9.98 -3.14
C ILE A 15 1.58 -10.30 -4.12
N LYS A 16 0.41 -10.69 -3.59
CA LYS A 16 -0.80 -10.83 -4.41
C LYS A 16 -1.25 -9.45 -4.84
N SER A 17 -0.85 -9.02 -6.02
CA SER A 17 -1.25 -7.73 -6.57
C SER A 17 -2.76 -7.70 -6.82
N SER A 18 -3.32 -6.50 -6.93
CA SER A 18 -4.70 -6.34 -7.40
C SER A 18 -4.89 -6.86 -8.83
N GLU A 19 -6.14 -7.04 -9.21
CA GLU A 19 -6.53 -7.63 -10.50
C GLU A 19 -6.38 -6.65 -11.67
N ILE A 20 -6.01 -5.39 -11.40
CA ILE A 20 -5.79 -4.38 -12.43
C ILE A 20 -4.55 -4.66 -13.31
N PHE A 21 -3.63 -5.51 -12.84
CA PHE A 21 -2.40 -5.85 -13.57
C PHE A 21 -2.52 -7.16 -14.34
N GLN A 22 -1.85 -7.21 -15.49
CA GLN A 22 -1.86 -8.34 -16.41
C GLN A 22 -0.51 -9.06 -16.42
N GLY A 23 -0.47 -10.28 -16.99
CA GLY A 23 0.75 -11.08 -17.10
C GLY A 23 0.95 -12.10 -15.98
N ASN A 24 2.16 -12.64 -15.89
CA ASN A 24 2.55 -13.60 -14.85
C ASN A 24 2.75 -12.92 -13.49
N ILE A 25 2.97 -13.72 -12.44
CA ILE A 25 3.02 -13.19 -11.06
C ILE A 25 4.17 -12.22 -10.81
N LEU A 26 5.30 -12.36 -11.52
CA LEU A 26 6.44 -11.47 -11.40
C LEU A 26 6.15 -10.14 -12.12
N GLU A 27 5.64 -10.21 -13.35
CA GLU A 27 5.24 -9.03 -14.14
C GLU A 27 4.19 -8.19 -13.41
N LYS A 28 3.19 -8.85 -12.80
CA LYS A 28 2.18 -8.17 -11.98
C LYS A 28 2.78 -7.45 -10.78
N ASN A 29 3.78 -8.05 -10.13
CA ASN A 29 4.43 -7.47 -8.96
C ASN A 29 5.37 -6.30 -9.36
N GLU A 30 5.96 -6.35 -10.56
CA GLU A 30 6.71 -5.23 -11.14
C GLU A 30 5.80 -4.04 -11.47
N GLN A 31 4.66 -4.27 -12.13
CA GLN A 31 3.66 -3.23 -12.41
C GLN A 31 3.13 -2.59 -11.12
N ARG A 32 2.83 -3.42 -10.11
CA ARG A 32 2.46 -2.96 -8.76
C ARG A 32 3.50 -2.00 -8.18
N LEU A 33 4.78 -2.36 -8.27
CA LEU A 33 5.89 -1.56 -7.75
C LEU A 33 6.03 -0.22 -8.47
N GLU A 34 5.87 -0.22 -9.78
CA GLU A 34 5.88 0.98 -10.61
C GLU A 34 4.73 1.92 -10.23
N MET A 35 3.52 1.41 -10.10
CA MET A 35 2.35 2.19 -9.67
C MET A 35 2.52 2.79 -8.28
N ILE A 36 3.11 2.07 -7.33
CA ILE A 36 3.42 2.62 -6.00
C ILE A 36 4.40 3.79 -6.10
N GLU A 37 5.43 3.70 -6.94
CA GLU A 37 6.38 4.81 -7.14
C GLU A 37 5.73 6.02 -7.79
N TYR A 38 4.83 5.80 -8.75
CA TYR A 38 4.01 6.86 -9.33
C TYR A 38 3.14 7.53 -8.25
N THR A 39 2.37 6.75 -7.49
CA THR A 39 1.50 7.26 -6.42
C THR A 39 2.27 8.00 -5.31
N LYS A 40 3.53 7.64 -5.02
CA LYS A 40 4.37 8.41 -4.09
C LYS A 40 4.69 9.82 -4.59
N ARG A 41 4.74 10.04 -5.90
CA ARG A 41 5.07 11.34 -6.52
C ARG A 41 3.82 12.13 -6.90
N ASP A 42 2.67 11.47 -6.95
CA ASP A 42 1.37 12.06 -7.23
C ASP A 42 1.01 13.15 -6.22
N ILE A 43 0.60 14.31 -6.73
CA ILE A 43 0.09 15.45 -5.94
C ILE A 43 -1.17 15.07 -5.16
N ASN A 44 -1.95 14.12 -5.68
CA ASN A 44 -3.19 13.63 -5.10
C ASN A 44 -2.98 12.56 -4.02
N LEU A 45 -1.73 12.19 -3.69
CA LEU A 45 -1.44 11.22 -2.63
C LEU A 45 -2.11 11.60 -1.30
N LEU A 46 -2.07 12.88 -0.94
CA LEU A 46 -2.68 13.33 0.31
C LEU A 46 -4.21 13.15 0.29
N THR A 47 -4.85 13.44 -0.84
CA THR A 47 -6.29 13.25 -1.02
C THR A 47 -6.68 11.78 -0.89
N LYS A 48 -5.94 10.87 -1.55
CA LYS A 48 -6.16 9.40 -1.43
C LYS A 48 -6.04 8.92 0.01
N ILE A 49 -5.04 9.41 0.75
CA ILE A 49 -4.87 9.07 2.17
C ILE A 49 -6.00 9.63 3.03
N LYS A 50 -6.46 10.86 2.77
CA LYS A 50 -7.61 11.45 3.48
C LYS A 50 -8.88 10.62 3.27
N HIS A 51 -9.17 10.26 2.02
CA HIS A 51 -10.32 9.41 1.71
C HIS A 51 -10.24 8.04 2.41
N LEU A 52 -9.04 7.45 2.51
CA LEU A 52 -8.87 6.21 3.28
C LEU A 52 -9.24 6.41 4.76
N PHE A 53 -8.79 7.52 5.37
CA PHE A 53 -9.08 7.82 6.76
C PHE A 53 -10.55 8.13 7.01
N GLU A 54 -11.21 8.86 6.10
CA GLU A 54 -12.66 9.12 6.15
C GLU A 54 -13.44 7.80 6.16
N ASN A 55 -13.17 6.91 5.19
CA ASN A 55 -13.82 5.60 5.13
C ASN A 55 -13.54 4.73 6.37
N ILE A 56 -12.34 4.79 6.91
CA ILE A 56 -11.99 4.11 8.17
C ILE A 56 -12.82 4.65 9.34
N ASN A 57 -12.92 5.97 9.48
CA ASN A 57 -13.67 6.61 10.57
C ASN A 57 -15.18 6.33 10.47
N GLU A 58 -15.70 6.24 9.25
CA GLU A 58 -17.10 5.87 8.97
C GLU A 58 -17.35 4.34 9.04
N CYS A 59 -16.32 3.54 9.37
CA CYS A 59 -16.38 2.09 9.37
C CYS A 59 -16.77 1.46 8.01
N ASN A 60 -16.57 2.20 6.92
CA ASN A 60 -16.77 1.73 5.55
C ASN A 60 -15.56 0.92 5.07
N LEU A 61 -15.46 -0.33 5.56
CA LEU A 61 -14.30 -1.18 5.31
C LEU A 61 -14.18 -1.65 3.85
N GLN A 62 -15.28 -1.66 3.10
CA GLN A 62 -15.27 -2.04 1.68
C GLN A 62 -14.59 -0.97 0.84
N ASP A 63 -14.93 0.29 1.04
CA ASP A 63 -14.28 1.40 0.32
C ASP A 63 -12.84 1.61 0.81
N ALA A 64 -12.58 1.44 2.11
CA ALA A 64 -11.21 1.42 2.63
C ALA A 64 -10.38 0.31 1.97
N GLN A 65 -10.95 -0.89 1.80
CA GLN A 65 -10.31 -1.98 1.06
C GLN A 65 -10.05 -1.56 -0.38
N TYR A 66 -11.04 -1.02 -1.09
CA TYR A 66 -10.87 -0.57 -2.47
C TYR A 66 -9.70 0.41 -2.63
N ILE A 67 -9.60 1.42 -1.77
CA ILE A 67 -8.51 2.41 -1.81
C ILE A 67 -7.15 1.73 -1.56
N ILE A 68 -7.07 0.81 -0.60
CA ILE A 68 -5.85 0.04 -0.34
C ILE A 68 -5.46 -0.80 -1.57
N GLU A 69 -6.41 -1.52 -2.15
CA GLU A 69 -6.15 -2.47 -3.23
C GLU A 69 -5.94 -1.80 -4.60
N ASN A 70 -6.46 -0.60 -4.84
CA ASN A 70 -6.49 -0.01 -6.18
C ASN A 70 -5.89 1.39 -6.29
N GLU A 71 -5.63 2.08 -5.18
CA GLU A 71 -5.14 3.47 -5.24
C GLU A 71 -3.81 3.66 -4.52
N LEU A 72 -3.56 2.89 -3.47
CA LEU A 72 -2.38 3.03 -2.62
C LEU A 72 -1.43 1.84 -2.75
N PHE A 73 -1.85 0.64 -2.36
CA PHE A 73 -0.93 -0.50 -2.25
C PHE A 73 -0.97 -1.44 -3.44
N TYR A 74 -2.02 -1.36 -4.26
CA TYR A 74 -2.14 -2.20 -5.45
C TYR A 74 -1.98 -3.70 -5.14
N GLU A 75 -2.45 -4.10 -3.96
CA GLU A 75 -2.26 -5.39 -3.30
C GLU A 75 -3.61 -5.86 -2.79
N ARG A 76 -3.94 -7.15 -2.95
CA ARG A 76 -5.14 -7.75 -2.36
C ARG A 76 -4.96 -7.91 -0.85
N VAL A 77 -5.87 -7.30 -0.09
CA VAL A 77 -5.82 -7.28 1.38
C VAL A 77 -7.19 -7.65 1.92
N SER A 78 -7.27 -8.72 2.71
CA SER A 78 -8.53 -9.09 3.35
C SER A 78 -9.04 -8.00 4.31
N ILE A 79 -10.37 -7.84 4.40
CA ILE A 79 -11.01 -6.98 5.40
C ILE A 79 -10.52 -7.29 6.82
N HIS A 80 -10.28 -8.57 7.15
CA HIS A 80 -9.71 -8.97 8.43
C HIS A 80 -8.34 -8.31 8.71
N THR A 81 -7.46 -8.27 7.71
CA THR A 81 -6.17 -7.58 7.82
C THR A 81 -6.35 -6.07 8.02
N ILE A 82 -7.29 -5.45 7.32
CA ILE A 82 -7.58 -4.01 7.47
C ILE A 82 -8.07 -3.74 8.89
N ASN A 83 -9.07 -4.50 9.35
CA ASN A 83 -9.65 -4.38 10.69
C ASN A 83 -8.59 -4.56 11.81
N LYS A 84 -7.61 -5.45 11.62
CA LYS A 84 -6.49 -5.63 12.57
C LYS A 84 -5.67 -4.34 12.80
N TYR A 85 -5.57 -3.48 11.79
CA TYR A 85 -4.73 -2.28 11.82
C TYR A 85 -5.52 -0.98 11.87
N ILE A 86 -6.84 -0.98 11.71
CA ILE A 86 -7.66 0.23 11.58
C ILE A 86 -7.46 1.24 12.73
N ASN A 87 -7.48 0.75 13.97
CA ASN A 87 -7.24 1.57 15.17
C ASN A 87 -5.77 2.01 15.35
N LYS A 88 -4.89 1.65 14.41
CA LYS A 88 -3.44 1.87 14.49
C LYS A 88 -2.93 2.83 13.42
N PHE A 89 -3.78 3.29 12.49
CA PHE A 89 -3.44 4.23 11.42
C PHE A 89 -2.80 5.54 11.92
N GLY A 90 -3.15 6.00 13.11
CA GLY A 90 -2.52 7.21 13.68
C GLY A 90 -2.92 8.47 12.97
N ASP A 91 -1.97 9.40 12.87
CA ASP A 91 -2.16 10.64 12.13
C ASP A 91 -1.89 10.45 10.63
N ILE A 92 -2.58 11.25 9.81
CA ILE A 92 -2.46 11.25 8.35
C ILE A 92 -1.00 11.47 7.90
N ASN A 93 -0.24 12.35 8.56
CA ASN A 93 1.14 12.65 8.18
C ASN A 93 2.09 11.49 8.50
N ASP A 94 1.89 10.82 9.63
CA ASP A 94 2.65 9.63 9.98
C ASP A 94 2.38 8.48 9.01
N PHE A 95 1.11 8.27 8.64
CA PHE A 95 0.75 7.30 7.61
C PHE A 95 1.38 7.64 6.27
N LYS A 96 1.29 8.91 5.82
CA LYS A 96 1.91 9.39 4.58
C LYS A 96 3.42 9.16 4.58
N TYR A 97 4.08 9.41 5.70
CA TYR A 97 5.52 9.15 5.85
C TYR A 97 5.83 7.65 5.78
N ALA A 98 5.10 6.82 6.52
CA ALA A 98 5.25 5.36 6.50
C ALA A 98 5.01 4.79 5.09
N TYR A 99 3.98 5.27 4.41
CA TYR A 99 3.63 4.90 3.04
C TYR A 99 4.80 5.20 2.09
N ARG A 100 5.34 6.42 2.10
CA ARG A 100 6.48 6.80 1.25
C ARG A 100 7.70 5.89 1.44
N LEU A 101 7.95 5.47 2.68
CA LEU A 101 9.09 4.61 3.01
C LEU A 101 8.85 3.13 2.72
N LYS A 102 7.66 2.61 3.01
CA LYS A 102 7.43 1.16 3.14
C LYS A 102 6.38 0.58 2.20
N ALA A 103 5.61 1.40 1.45
CA ALA A 103 4.48 0.91 0.64
C ALA A 103 4.82 -0.22 -0.33
N LYS A 104 6.02 -0.18 -0.93
CA LYS A 104 6.53 -1.23 -1.81
C LYS A 104 6.50 -2.61 -1.16
N ASN A 105 6.77 -2.68 0.14
CA ASN A 105 6.77 -3.91 0.93
C ASN A 105 5.36 -4.43 1.27
N GLY A 106 4.32 -3.71 0.87
CA GLY A 106 2.93 -4.08 1.11
C GLY A 106 2.27 -3.35 2.27
N PHE A 107 0.95 -3.48 2.33
CA PHE A 107 0.09 -2.84 3.31
C PHE A 107 0.50 -3.23 4.73
N ARG A 108 0.55 -4.54 5.00
CA ARG A 108 0.88 -5.08 6.33
C ARG A 108 2.23 -4.57 6.85
N ARG A 109 3.28 -4.61 6.02
CA ARG A 109 4.63 -4.19 6.43
C ARG A 109 4.72 -2.68 6.66
N THR A 110 3.92 -1.90 5.94
CA THR A 110 3.78 -0.45 6.17
C THR A 110 3.10 -0.17 7.50
N MET A 111 2.01 -0.87 7.79
CA MET A 111 1.31 -0.74 9.08
C MET A 111 2.18 -1.21 10.25
N ASP A 112 2.91 -2.32 10.10
CA ASP A 112 3.83 -2.80 11.13
C ASP A 112 4.94 -1.78 11.42
N TYR A 113 5.45 -1.08 10.40
CA TYR A 113 6.41 0.01 10.59
C TYR A 113 5.78 1.20 11.35
N LEU A 114 4.58 1.60 10.95
CA LEU A 114 3.85 2.70 11.58
C LEU A 114 3.55 2.43 13.06
N VAL A 115 3.12 1.22 13.38
CA VAL A 115 2.87 0.77 14.77
C VAL A 115 4.16 0.80 15.59
N ARG A 116 5.26 0.28 15.04
CA ARG A 116 6.55 0.27 15.76
C ARG A 116 7.13 1.65 15.99
N LYS A 117 6.88 2.64 15.12
CA LYS A 117 7.38 4.02 15.31
C LYS A 117 6.70 4.74 16.48
N LYS A 118 5.48 4.33 16.84
CA LYS A 118 4.69 4.94 17.93
C LYS A 118 5.07 4.43 19.34
N HIS A 119 5.87 3.38 19.42
CA HIS A 119 6.38 2.77 20.66
C HIS A 119 7.88 2.98 20.74
#